data_AF-A0AAD3UDY6-F1
#
_entry.id   AF-A0AAD3UDY6-F1
#
_cell.length_a   1.000
_cell.length_b   1.000
_cell.length_c   1.000
_cell.angle_alpha   90.00
_cell.angle_beta   90.00
_cell.angle_gamma   90.00
#
_symmetry.space_group_name_H-M   'P 1'
#
loop_
_entity.id
_entity.type
_entity.pdbx_description
1 polymer ?
#
loop_
_entity_poly.entity_id
_entity_poly.type
_entity_poly.pdbx_seq_one_letter_code
_entity_poly.pdbx_strand_id
1 'polypeptide(L)' 'AAGSMLKPVGRGGSRRLKKLLQEYGIPSWQRGRIPILYYGEQVAAVGELFLCDGFMTQGAGLAWHWLPVEACQPPA' A
#
# COMPACT_ATOMS: atom_id res chain seq x y z
N ALA A 1 7.53 3.74 -8.83
CA ALA A 1 6.14 3.22 -8.76
C ALA A 1 5.42 3.05 -10.11
N ALA A 2 5.58 3.95 -11.10
CA ALA A 2 4.71 4.00 -12.29
C ALA A 2 4.76 2.80 -13.26
N GLY A 3 5.64 1.82 -13.05
CA GLY A 3 5.76 0.60 -13.89
C GLY A 3 5.77 -0.72 -13.12
N SER A 4 5.73 -0.69 -11.78
CA SER A 4 5.93 -1.88 -10.96
C SER A 4 4.73 -2.82 -11.06
N MET A 5 5.01 -4.11 -11.30
CA MET A 5 4.03 -5.19 -11.16
C MET A 5 3.94 -5.55 -9.68
N LEU A 6 2.74 -5.47 -9.13
CA LEU A 6 2.46 -5.72 -7.72
C LEU A 6 1.51 -6.90 -7.61
N LYS A 7 1.69 -7.70 -6.57
CA LYS A 7 0.83 -8.84 -6.26
C LYS A 7 0.25 -8.63 -4.87
N PRO A 8 -0.98 -8.08 -4.75
CA PRO A 8 -1.64 -7.98 -3.45
C PRO A 8 -1.83 -9.37 -2.82
N VAL A 9 -1.70 -9.44 -1.50
CA VAL A 9 -2.01 -10.66 -0.73
C VAL A 9 -3.46 -11.09 -0.99
N GLY A 10 -3.70 -12.40 -1.07
CA GLY A 10 -5.04 -12.96 -1.28
C GLY A 10 -5.58 -12.85 -2.71
N ARG A 11 -4.83 -12.25 -3.64
CA ARG A 11 -5.22 -12.15 -5.07
C ARG A 11 -4.38 -13.07 -5.95
N GLY A 12 -5.05 -13.71 -6.92
CA GLY A 12 -4.40 -14.41 -8.02
C GLY A 12 -3.68 -13.45 -8.99
N GLY A 13 -2.34 -13.44 -8.94
CA GLY A 13 -1.47 -12.84 -9.96
C GLY A 13 -1.12 -11.36 -9.77
N SER A 14 -0.10 -10.93 -10.51
CA SER A 14 0.43 -9.57 -10.45
C SER A 14 -0.26 -8.62 -11.43
N ARG A 15 -0.36 -7.34 -11.06
CA ARG A 15 -0.91 -6.25 -11.88
C ARG A 15 -0.11 -4.96 -11.68
N ARG A 16 -0.14 -4.07 -12.67
CA ARG A 16 0.45 -2.74 -12.55
C ARG A 16 -0.29 -1.92 -11.49
N LEU A 17 0.44 -1.11 -10.73
CA LEU A 17 -0.13 -0.22 -9.71
C LEU A 17 -1.33 0.59 -10.22
N LYS A 18 -1.25 1.20 -11.40
CA LYS A 18 -2.35 1.98 -11.98
C LYS A 18 -3.65 1.17 -12.11
N LYS A 19 -3.55 -0.10 -12.50
CA LYS A 19 -4.71 -0.99 -12.65
C LYS A 19 -5.26 -1.39 -11.30
N LEU A 20 -4.40 -1.67 -10.32
CA LEU A 20 -4.82 -1.91 -8.95
C LEU A 20 -5.59 -0.71 -8.41
N LEU A 21 -5.02 0.50 -8.45
CA LEU A 21 -5.72 1.70 -7.99
C LEU A 21 -7.07 1.94 -8.70
N GLN A 22 -7.20 1.54 -9.97
CA GLN A 22 -8.49 1.57 -10.68
C GLN A 22 -9.48 0.55 -10.12
N GLU A 23 -9.05 -0.69 -9.88
CA GLU A 23 -9.88 -1.77 -9.32
C GLU A 23 -10.32 -1.48 -7.88
N TYR A 24 -9.46 -0.84 -7.07
CA TYR A 24 -9.80 -0.34 -5.73
C TYR A 24 -10.67 0.94 -5.76
N GLY A 25 -11.15 1.37 -6.93
CA GLY A 25 -12.06 2.51 -7.05
C GLY A 25 -11.42 3.87 -6.79
N ILE A 26 -10.08 3.97 -6.74
CA ILE A 26 -9.40 5.21 -6.42
C ILE A 26 -9.48 6.19 -7.59
N PRO A 27 -10.06 7.39 -7.38
CA PRO A 27 -10.11 8.43 -8.41
C PRO A 27 -8.72 8.92 -8.81
N SER A 28 -8.54 9.32 -10.07
CA SER A 28 -7.23 9.72 -10.62
C SER A 28 -6.55 10.83 -9.82
N TRP A 29 -7.30 11.82 -9.31
CA TRP A 29 -6.78 12.94 -8.53
C TRP A 29 -6.24 12.55 -7.16
N GLN A 30 -6.74 11.45 -6.58
CA GLN A 30 -6.29 10.97 -5.26
C GLN A 30 -5.05 10.08 -5.37
N ARG A 31 -4.85 9.40 -6.52
CA ARG A 31 -3.77 8.40 -6.70
C ARG A 31 -2.37 8.95 -6.42
N GLY A 32 -2.12 10.22 -6.73
CA GLY A 32 -0.82 10.86 -6.49
C GLY A 32 -0.52 11.15 -5.01
N ARG A 33 -1.51 11.00 -4.13
CA ARG A 33 -1.40 11.28 -2.69
C ARG A 33 -1.33 10.01 -1.84
N ILE A 34 -1.46 8.83 -2.44
CA ILE A 34 -1.44 7.57 -1.72
C ILE A 34 0.00 7.21 -1.38
N PRO A 35 0.35 7.07 -0.10
CA PRO A 35 1.68 6.63 0.31
C PRO A 35 1.99 5.23 -0.25
N ILE A 36 3.25 5.01 -0.63
CA ILE A 36 3.71 3.70 -1.08
C ILE A 36 4.90 3.33 -0.20
N LEU A 37 4.77 2.22 0.53
CA LEU A 37 5.84 1.70 1.36
C LEU A 37 6.76 0.83 0.52
N TYR A 38 8.05 1.16 0.55
CA TYR A 38 9.11 0.44 -0.13
C TYR A 38 10.01 -0.28 0.87
N TYR A 39 10.39 -1.52 0.55
CA TYR A 39 11.46 -2.26 1.21
C TYR A 39 12.56 -2.51 0.17
N GLY A 40 13.65 -1.74 0.25
CA GLY A 40 14.61 -1.63 -0.84
C GLY A 40 13.92 -1.13 -2.11
N GLU A 41 14.01 -1.89 -3.19
CA GLU A 41 13.39 -1.54 -4.49
C GLU A 41 11.99 -2.15 -4.67
N GLN A 42 11.53 -2.96 -3.72
CA GLN A 42 10.23 -3.64 -3.78
C GLN A 42 9.15 -2.85 -3.06
N VAL A 43 7.95 -2.82 -3.63
CA VAL A 43 6.79 -2.24 -2.96
C VAL A 43 6.25 -3.26 -1.96
N ALA A 44 6.20 -2.88 -0.70
CA ALA A 44 5.68 -3.71 0.39
C ALA A 44 4.19 -3.47 0.62
N ALA A 45 3.74 -2.21 0.59
CA ALA A 45 2.35 -1.84 0.80
C ALA A 45 1.97 -0.57 0.04
N VAL A 46 0.67 -0.39 -0.24
CA VAL A 46 0.13 0.80 -0.90
C VAL A 46 -0.96 1.39 0.00
N GLY A 47 -0.63 2.47 0.70
CA GLY A 47 -1.49 3.11 1.71
C GLY A 47 -2.11 2.09 2.66
N GLU A 48 -3.38 2.27 2.96
CA GLU A 48 -4.22 1.29 3.67
C GLU A 48 -5.00 0.37 2.70
N LEU A 49 -4.59 0.29 1.44
CA LEU A 49 -5.32 -0.49 0.42
C LEU A 49 -4.95 -1.97 0.44
N PHE A 50 -3.65 -2.28 0.43
CA PHE A 50 -3.16 -3.66 0.42
C PHE A 50 -1.66 -3.78 0.76
N LEU A 51 -1.29 -4.94 1.30
CA LEU A 51 0.09 -5.44 1.32
C LEU A 51 0.38 -6.28 0.07
N CYS A 52 1.65 -6.24 -0.37
CA CYS A 52 2.15 -7.13 -1.42
C CYS A 52 2.58 -8.47 -0.84
N ASP A 53 2.46 -9.51 -1.66
CA ASP A 53 2.92 -10.86 -1.37
C ASP A 53 4.42 -10.87 -1.02
N GLY A 54 4.81 -11.72 -0.07
CA GLY A 54 6.17 -11.73 0.50
C GLY A 54 6.40 -10.77 1.68
N PHE A 55 5.48 -9.85 1.96
CA PHE A 55 5.55 -8.94 3.12
C PHE A 55 4.55 -9.27 4.23
N MET A 56 3.79 -10.36 4.07
CA MET A 56 2.89 -10.87 5.11
C MET A 56 3.68 -11.65 6.16
N THR A 57 3.42 -11.37 7.43
CA THR A 57 3.99 -12.09 8.58
C THR A 57 2.95 -13.06 9.16
N GLN A 58 3.42 -14.20 9.69
CA GLN A 58 2.60 -15.18 10.42
C GLN A 58 2.55 -14.89 11.93
N GLY A 59 3.38 -13.96 12.42
CA GLY A 59 3.51 -13.62 13.84
C GLY A 59 3.38 -12.12 14.10
N ALA A 60 4.25 -11.57 14.96
CA ALA A 60 4.28 -10.13 15.18
C ALA A 60 4.61 -9.38 13.88
N GLY A 61 3.97 -8.24 13.69
CA GLY A 61 4.10 -7.40 12.51
C GLY A 61 4.05 -5.92 12.84
N LEU A 62 4.35 -5.11 11.85
CA LEU A 62 4.18 -3.66 11.91
C LEU A 62 2.95 -3.29 11.10
N ALA A 63 2.04 -2.54 11.72
CA ALA A 63 0.94 -1.89 11.04
C ALA A 63 1.33 -0.45 10.71
N TRP A 64 0.94 0.01 9.53
CA TRP A 64 1.07 1.40 9.14
C TRP A 64 -0.31 1.99 8.94
N HIS A 65 -0.51 3.17 9.50
CA HIS A 65 -1.75 3.92 9.38
C HIS A 65 -1.49 5.27 8.75
N TRP A 66 -2.32 5.64 7.79
CA TRP A 66 -2.26 6.98 7.22
C TRP A 66 -3.31 7.85 7.92
N LEU A 67 -2.86 8.54 8.97
CA LEU A 67 -3.72 9.33 9.83
C LEU A 67 -3.74 10.81 9.43
N PRO A 68 -4.87 11.51 9.65
CA PRO A 68 -4.92 12.96 9.53
C PRO A 68 -4.08 13.60 10.64
N VAL A 69 -3.66 14.85 10.45
CA VAL A 69 -2.65 15.50 11.33
C VAL A 69 -3.13 15.58 12.78
N GLU A 70 -4.43 15.73 12.98
CA GLU A 70 -5.08 15.84 14.28
C GLU A 70 -4.99 14.53 15.09
N ALA A 71 -4.91 13.39 14.40
CA ALA A 71 -4.76 12.08 15.00
C ALA A 71 -3.29 11.68 15.21
N CYS A 72 -2.33 12.45 14.69
CA CYS A 72 -0.89 12.20 14.85
C CYS A 72 -0.30 12.79 16.14
N GLN A 73 -1.12 13.08 17.16
CA GLN A 73 -0.60 13.56 18.44
C GLN A 73 0.30 12.48 19.06
N PRO A 74 1.58 12.77 19.36
CA PRO A 74 2.44 11.81 20.01
C PRO A 74 1.86 11.46 21.40
N PRO A 75 2.03 10.21 21.87
CA PRO A 75 1.69 9.90 23.25
C PRO A 75 2.49 10.83 24.17
N ALA A 76 1.80 11.40 25.17
CA ALA A 76 2.41 12.25 26.20
C ALA A 76 3.52 11.53 26.96
#